data_AF-A0A660WFM6-F1
#
_entry.id   AF-A0A660WFM6-F1
#
_cell.length_a   1.000
_cell.length_b   1.000
_cell.length_c   1.000
_cell.angle_alpha   90.00
_cell.angle_beta   90.00
_cell.angle_gamma   90.00
#
_symmetry.space_group_name_H-M   'P 1'
#
loop_
_entity.id
_entity.type
_entity.pdbx_description
1 polymer ?
#
loop_
_entity_poly.entity_id
_entity_poly.type
_entity_poly.pdbx_seq_one_letter_code
_entity_poly.pdbx_strand_id
1 'polypeptide(L)'
;MGGSRRTRGLPTRLGQDFHIPEKNKVGSVVAEKFRLAADLLANDAGRAGNVVNLGAPERVVIAGDIHGHRGNLSKIISHATSAGQAPATLVLQEIIHGPADPRSGIDRSIELLLRVARLKIDWPDRVHILLGNHDVAQLTGNEITKNAAGCCRAFEAGANFCFGQDGPEVYQAALKFFRALPLAMRFDNGVLACHSLPSPHRAKLAGVEILSRPSTEADYHRNGPAYEWTWGRDQTPEQLDELAAELGAEFFVLGHRHIEAGSLAIPDRAVAINSDGPAGCVFEFSPRDDAAMNMTTLPKFVKRISSL
;
A
#
# COMPACT_ATOMS: atom_id res chain seq x y z
N MET A 1 -61.85 16.48 -61.18
CA MET A 1 -61.10 17.58 -60.52
C MET A 1 -60.35 17.02 -59.33
N GLY A 2 -59.10 17.43 -59.13
CA GLY A 2 -58.33 17.17 -57.90
C GLY A 2 -57.40 15.96 -57.96
N GLY A 3 -56.18 16.16 -58.49
CA GLY A 3 -55.07 15.23 -58.28
C GLY A 3 -54.42 15.46 -56.92
N SER A 4 -53.84 14.40 -56.33
CA SER A 4 -52.74 14.55 -55.38
C SER A 4 -51.92 13.26 -55.27
N ARG A 5 -50.66 13.45 -54.93
CA ARG A 5 -49.48 12.61 -55.17
C ARG A 5 -49.46 11.31 -54.35
N ARG A 6 -48.90 10.27 -54.96
CA ARG A 6 -48.33 9.09 -54.28
C ARG A 6 -47.20 9.52 -53.35
N THR A 7 -47.29 9.17 -52.07
CA THR A 7 -46.15 9.13 -51.14
C THR A 7 -45.95 7.69 -50.69
N ARG A 8 -44.70 7.23 -50.77
CA ARG A 8 -44.28 5.88 -50.37
C ARG A 8 -44.37 5.76 -48.85
N GLY A 9 -44.98 4.67 -48.37
CA GLY A 9 -44.97 4.31 -46.96
C GLY A 9 -43.54 4.03 -46.49
N LEU A 10 -43.11 4.73 -45.45
CA LEU A 10 -41.96 4.37 -44.62
C LEU A 10 -42.44 3.35 -43.58
N PRO A 11 -41.69 2.26 -43.32
CA PRO A 11 -42.05 1.34 -42.25
C PRO A 11 -41.83 1.98 -40.88
N THR A 12 -42.90 2.00 -40.09
CA THR A 12 -42.96 2.34 -38.67
C THR A 12 -42.11 1.35 -37.86
N ARG A 13 -40.91 1.76 -37.45
CA ARG A 13 -40.23 1.19 -36.26
C ARG A 13 -40.49 2.11 -35.09
N LEU A 14 -41.57 1.86 -34.35
CA LEU A 14 -41.79 2.40 -33.01
C LEU A 14 -41.38 1.32 -32.01
N GLY A 15 -40.44 1.68 -31.14
CA GLY A 15 -39.81 0.78 -30.17
C GLY A 15 -38.31 1.05 -30.05
N GLN A 16 -37.90 2.32 -30.01
CA GLN A 16 -36.62 2.68 -29.41
C GLN A 16 -36.88 2.81 -27.92
N ASP A 17 -36.60 1.75 -27.16
CA ASP A 17 -36.24 1.90 -25.76
C ASP A 17 -34.92 2.67 -25.75
N PHE A 18 -35.03 4.00 -25.66
CA PHE A 18 -33.93 4.83 -25.21
C PHE A 18 -33.64 4.40 -23.78
N HIS A 19 -32.68 3.50 -23.63
CA HIS A 19 -32.04 3.25 -22.35
C HIS A 19 -31.45 4.58 -21.90
N ILE A 20 -32.13 5.24 -20.97
CA ILE A 20 -31.57 6.33 -20.20
C ILE A 20 -30.42 5.68 -19.42
N PRO A 21 -29.14 6.06 -19.64
CA PRO A 21 -28.06 5.49 -18.86
C PRO A 21 -28.37 5.78 -17.39
N GLU A 22 -28.43 4.71 -16.59
CA GLU A 22 -28.52 4.84 -15.14
C GLU A 22 -27.46 5.83 -14.67
N LYS A 23 -27.90 6.80 -13.84
CA LYS A 23 -27.05 7.84 -13.27
C LYS A 23 -25.74 7.22 -12.77
N ASN A 24 -24.64 7.57 -13.43
CA ASN A 24 -23.28 7.26 -13.02
C ASN A 24 -23.09 7.53 -11.52
N LYS A 25 -23.19 6.50 -10.69
CA LYS A 25 -22.86 6.57 -9.27
C LYS A 25 -21.35 6.72 -9.16
N VAL A 26 -20.89 7.88 -8.69
CA VAL A 26 -19.47 8.18 -8.52
C VAL A 26 -18.79 7.14 -7.60
N GLY A 27 -19.50 6.59 -6.60
CA GLY A 27 -18.93 5.57 -5.73
C GLY A 27 -18.78 4.19 -6.35
N SER A 28 -19.62 3.83 -7.34
CA SER A 28 -19.38 2.65 -8.18
C SER A 28 -18.02 2.75 -8.90
N VAL A 29 -17.67 3.94 -9.40
CA VAL A 29 -16.37 4.18 -10.06
C VAL A 29 -15.22 4.14 -9.06
N VAL A 30 -15.39 4.70 -7.87
CA VAL A 30 -14.34 4.69 -6.82
C VAL A 30 -14.09 3.29 -6.29
N ALA A 31 -15.15 2.55 -5.94
CA ALA A 31 -15.05 1.17 -5.50
C ALA A 31 -14.38 0.30 -6.57
N GLU A 32 -14.71 0.52 -7.84
CA GLU A 32 -14.08 -0.20 -8.95
C GLU A 32 -12.58 0.06 -9.08
N LYS A 33 -12.10 1.28 -8.78
CA LYS A 33 -10.66 1.56 -8.74
C LYS A 33 -9.96 0.75 -7.64
N PHE A 34 -10.56 0.58 -6.47
CA PHE A 34 -9.99 -0.29 -5.45
C PHE A 34 -10.00 -1.75 -5.87
N ARG A 35 -11.08 -2.25 -6.48
CA ARG A 35 -11.17 -3.63 -6.95
C ARG A 35 -10.13 -3.92 -8.04
N LEU A 36 -10.01 -3.03 -9.04
CA LEU A 36 -9.03 -3.17 -10.11
C LEU A 36 -7.60 -3.15 -9.57
N ALA A 37 -7.29 -2.21 -8.66
CA ALA A 37 -5.96 -2.16 -8.05
C ALA A 37 -5.67 -3.41 -7.20
N ALA A 38 -6.67 -3.94 -6.47
CA ALA A 38 -6.56 -5.19 -5.73
C ALA A 38 -6.27 -6.36 -6.68
N ASP A 39 -6.96 -6.44 -7.82
CA ASP A 39 -6.76 -7.50 -8.80
C ASP A 39 -5.37 -7.41 -9.45
N LEU A 40 -4.85 -6.19 -9.70
CA LEU A 40 -3.48 -5.97 -10.19
C LEU A 40 -2.42 -6.38 -9.15
N LEU A 41 -2.66 -6.15 -7.86
CA LEU A 41 -1.77 -6.60 -6.79
C LEU A 41 -1.81 -8.12 -6.63
N ALA A 42 -3.01 -8.70 -6.67
CA ALA A 42 -3.20 -10.14 -6.46
C ALA A 42 -2.60 -10.99 -7.58
N ASN A 43 -2.64 -10.47 -8.82
CA ASN A 43 -2.14 -11.12 -10.03
C ASN A 43 -0.82 -10.51 -10.53
N ASP A 44 -0.08 -9.82 -9.68
CA ASP A 44 1.23 -9.27 -10.05
C ASP A 44 2.16 -10.41 -10.51
N ALA A 45 2.82 -10.23 -11.66
CA ALA A 45 3.62 -11.29 -12.28
C ALA A 45 4.80 -11.74 -11.41
N GLY A 46 5.30 -10.88 -10.53
CA GLY A 46 6.36 -11.22 -9.57
C GLY A 46 5.85 -11.95 -8.32
N ARG A 47 4.53 -12.08 -8.13
CA ARG A 47 3.94 -12.57 -6.89
C ARG A 47 4.03 -14.08 -6.74
N ALA A 48 4.57 -14.52 -5.61
CA ALA A 48 4.58 -15.90 -5.14
C ALA A 48 4.19 -15.93 -3.65
N GLY A 49 3.00 -16.46 -3.35
CA GLY A 49 2.44 -16.39 -2.00
C GLY A 49 2.20 -14.95 -1.54
N ASN A 50 2.82 -14.58 -0.42
CA ASN A 50 2.79 -13.23 0.15
C ASN A 50 4.06 -12.41 -0.16
N VAL A 51 4.90 -12.86 -1.10
CA VAL A 51 6.08 -12.14 -1.58
C VAL A 51 5.87 -11.69 -3.02
N VAL A 52 6.32 -10.49 -3.37
CA VAL A 52 6.49 -10.07 -4.76
C VAL A 52 7.99 -9.93 -5.07
N ASN A 53 8.45 -10.66 -6.07
CA ASN A 53 9.82 -10.58 -6.57
C ASN A 53 9.89 -9.49 -7.64
N LEU A 54 10.61 -8.42 -7.33
CA LEU A 54 10.71 -7.23 -8.18
C LEU A 54 11.96 -7.24 -9.05
N GLY A 55 12.83 -8.25 -8.89
CA GLY A 55 14.07 -8.38 -9.65
C GLY A 55 15.07 -7.28 -9.32
N ALA A 56 15.75 -6.77 -10.34
CA ALA A 56 16.68 -5.65 -10.24
C ALA A 56 16.18 -4.43 -11.04
N PRO A 57 15.19 -3.64 -10.59
CA PRO A 57 14.90 -2.35 -11.21
C PRO A 57 16.12 -1.43 -11.16
N GLU A 58 16.23 -0.47 -12.08
CA GLU A 58 17.33 0.51 -12.09
C GLU A 58 17.31 1.44 -10.87
N ARG A 59 16.12 1.65 -10.30
CA ARG A 59 15.93 2.56 -9.17
C ARG A 59 14.73 2.10 -8.34
N VAL A 60 14.91 2.07 -7.04
CA VAL A 60 13.87 1.74 -6.05
C VAL A 60 13.74 2.91 -5.09
N VAL A 61 12.50 3.29 -4.79
CA VAL A 61 12.17 4.23 -3.71
C VAL A 61 11.17 3.53 -2.79
N ILE A 62 11.55 3.30 -1.54
CA ILE A 62 10.69 2.72 -0.51
C ILE A 62 10.32 3.82 0.48
N ALA A 63 9.02 4.09 0.60
CA ALA A 63 8.50 4.91 1.67
C ALA A 63 8.30 4.07 2.95
N GLY A 64 8.46 4.72 4.10
CA GLY A 64 8.02 4.22 5.39
C GLY A 64 6.54 4.41 5.62
N ASP A 65 6.12 4.39 6.88
CA ASP A 65 4.72 4.65 7.26
C ASP A 65 4.31 6.06 6.81
N ILE A 66 3.14 6.18 6.15
CA ILE A 66 2.66 7.44 5.59
C ILE A 66 1.59 8.09 6.47
N HIS A 67 0.74 7.29 7.13
CA HIS A 67 -0.29 7.75 8.08
C HIS A 67 -1.04 9.01 7.62
N GLY A 68 -1.62 8.97 6.42
CA GLY A 68 -2.41 10.05 5.87
C GLY A 68 -1.64 11.35 5.56
N HIS A 69 -0.30 11.36 5.63
CA HIS A 69 0.51 12.57 5.46
C HIS A 69 0.63 13.01 3.99
N ARG A 70 -0.37 13.78 3.54
CA ARG A 70 -0.59 14.18 2.13
C ARG A 70 0.61 14.88 1.48
N GLY A 71 1.26 15.77 2.22
CA GLY A 71 2.39 16.56 1.71
C GLY A 71 3.57 15.67 1.34
N ASN A 72 3.98 14.81 2.27
CA ASN A 72 5.07 13.85 2.07
C ASN A 72 4.75 12.85 0.96
N LEU A 73 3.55 12.24 0.97
CA LEU A 73 3.15 11.34 -0.12
C LEU A 73 3.26 12.01 -1.49
N SER A 74 2.84 13.29 -1.60
CA SER A 74 2.94 14.03 -2.87
C SER A 74 4.39 14.24 -3.30
N LYS A 75 5.29 14.61 -2.38
CA LYS A 75 6.72 14.78 -2.68
C LYS A 75 7.37 13.46 -3.09
N ILE A 76 7.05 12.37 -2.39
CA ILE A 76 7.55 11.02 -2.70
C ILE A 76 7.14 10.61 -4.11
N ILE A 77 5.86 10.77 -4.46
CA ILE A 77 5.36 10.45 -5.81
C ILE A 77 6.09 11.28 -6.85
N SER A 78 6.17 12.61 -6.67
CA SER A 78 6.87 13.50 -7.61
C SER A 78 8.32 13.10 -7.81
N HIS A 79 9.03 12.70 -6.75
CA HIS A 79 10.41 12.22 -6.80
C HIS A 79 10.56 10.89 -7.54
N ALA A 80 9.65 9.94 -7.28
CA ALA A 80 9.65 8.63 -7.93
C ALA A 80 9.27 8.70 -9.42
N THR A 81 8.52 9.74 -9.83
CA THR A 81 8.07 9.94 -11.21
C THR A 81 8.79 11.08 -11.93
N SER A 82 9.88 11.61 -11.37
CA SER A 82 10.61 12.74 -11.95
C SER A 82 11.20 12.38 -13.32
N ALA A 83 10.93 13.20 -14.34
CA ALA A 83 11.35 12.94 -15.73
C ALA A 83 12.87 13.01 -15.95
N GLY A 84 13.63 13.59 -15.01
CA GLY A 84 15.09 13.70 -15.08
C GLY A 84 15.85 12.52 -14.46
N GLN A 85 15.14 11.50 -14.00
CA GLN A 85 15.71 10.33 -13.33
C GLN A 85 15.23 9.04 -13.97
N ALA A 86 15.98 7.95 -13.78
CA ALA A 86 15.51 6.62 -14.13
C ALA A 86 14.13 6.36 -13.48
N PRO A 87 13.17 5.76 -14.20
CA PRO A 87 11.87 5.42 -13.64
C PRO A 87 12.01 4.58 -12.38
N ALA A 88 11.57 5.10 -11.23
CA ALA A 88 11.63 4.33 -9.99
C ALA A 88 10.53 3.25 -9.93
N THR A 89 10.88 2.12 -9.32
CA THR A 89 9.95 1.23 -8.64
C THR A 89 9.65 1.82 -7.27
N LEU A 90 8.41 2.21 -7.02
CA LEU A 90 7.93 2.84 -5.80
C LEU A 90 7.24 1.81 -4.92
N VAL A 91 7.73 1.62 -3.69
CA VAL A 91 7.09 0.81 -2.65
C VAL A 91 6.51 1.73 -1.59
N LEU A 92 5.22 1.58 -1.30
CA LEU A 92 4.49 2.34 -0.28
C LEU A 92 4.00 1.41 0.83
N GLN A 93 3.80 1.95 2.02
CA GLN A 93 3.23 1.20 3.14
C GLN A 93 2.45 2.11 4.09
N GLU A 94 1.50 1.51 4.82
CA GLU A 94 0.75 2.13 5.91
C GLU A 94 0.20 3.53 5.59
N ILE A 95 -0.67 3.58 4.57
CA ILE A 95 -1.24 4.83 4.03
C ILE A 95 -2.28 5.44 4.99
N ILE A 96 -2.98 4.60 5.75
CA ILE A 96 -4.20 4.98 6.47
C ILE A 96 -3.96 5.41 7.92
N HIS A 97 -5.05 5.82 8.58
CA HIS A 97 -5.08 6.17 10.00
C HIS A 97 -4.21 7.40 10.33
N GLY A 98 -4.27 8.39 9.44
CA GLY A 98 -3.70 9.70 9.68
C GLY A 98 -4.50 10.53 10.67
N PRO A 99 -3.99 11.71 11.05
CA PRO A 99 -4.74 12.62 11.91
C PRO A 99 -6.03 13.06 11.21
N ALA A 100 -7.06 13.33 12.01
CA ALA A 100 -8.28 13.96 11.51
C ALA A 100 -7.96 15.26 10.78
N ASP A 101 -8.62 15.48 9.64
CA ASP A 101 -8.49 16.71 8.86
C ASP A 101 -8.92 17.90 9.74
N PRO A 102 -8.08 18.95 9.92
CA PRO A 102 -8.37 20.03 10.86
C PRO A 102 -9.65 20.83 10.57
N ARG A 103 -10.19 20.75 9.34
CA ARG A 103 -11.38 21.49 8.93
C ARG A 103 -12.66 20.68 9.17
N SER A 104 -12.63 19.40 8.85
CA SER A 104 -13.79 18.51 8.95
C SER A 104 -13.83 17.69 10.23
N GLY A 105 -12.70 17.51 10.92
CA GLY A 105 -12.57 16.60 12.06
C GLY A 105 -12.61 15.11 11.68
N ILE A 106 -12.49 14.79 10.40
CA ILE A 106 -12.66 13.43 9.86
C ILE A 106 -11.32 12.87 9.37
N ASP A 107 -11.09 11.57 9.59
CA ASP A 107 -9.98 10.86 8.92
C ASP A 107 -10.26 10.79 7.41
N ARG A 108 -9.43 11.48 6.61
CA ARG A 108 -9.55 11.50 5.14
C ARG A 108 -8.53 10.61 4.45
N SER A 109 -7.97 9.63 5.14
CA SER A 109 -6.95 8.76 4.56
C SER A 109 -7.49 7.81 3.47
N ILE A 110 -8.81 7.56 3.41
CA ILE A 110 -9.45 6.84 2.30
C ILE A 110 -9.22 7.51 0.94
N GLU A 111 -9.17 8.85 0.89
CA GLU A 111 -8.89 9.58 -0.35
C GLU A 111 -7.42 9.42 -0.77
N LEU A 112 -6.53 9.32 0.21
CA LEU A 112 -5.11 9.05 -0.02
C LEU A 112 -4.91 7.62 -0.51
N LEU A 113 -5.59 6.66 0.10
CA LEU A 113 -5.59 5.28 -0.36
C LEU A 113 -6.14 5.17 -1.79
N LEU A 114 -7.20 5.91 -2.14
CA LEU A 114 -7.73 5.97 -3.49
C LEU A 114 -6.70 6.55 -4.48
N ARG A 115 -5.93 7.57 -4.08
CA ARG A 115 -4.83 8.07 -4.88
C ARG A 115 -3.81 6.96 -5.12
N VAL A 116 -3.40 6.22 -4.10
CA VAL A 116 -2.45 5.09 -4.22
C VAL A 116 -2.99 3.97 -5.11
N ALA A 117 -4.27 3.61 -4.98
CA ALA A 117 -4.90 2.62 -5.85
C ALA A 117 -4.85 3.06 -7.33
N ARG A 118 -5.08 4.35 -7.62
CA ARG A 118 -4.91 4.90 -8.98
C ARG A 118 -3.47 4.81 -9.47
N LEU A 119 -2.48 5.08 -8.62
CA LEU A 119 -1.06 4.91 -8.98
C LEU A 119 -0.75 3.46 -9.38
N LYS A 120 -1.25 2.46 -8.64
CA LYS A 120 -1.09 1.04 -9.01
C LYS A 120 -1.75 0.73 -10.35
N ILE A 121 -2.90 1.33 -10.65
CA ILE A 121 -3.58 1.15 -11.94
C ILE A 121 -2.78 1.78 -13.09
N ASP A 122 -2.28 2.99 -12.88
CA ASP A 122 -1.58 3.75 -13.92
C ASP A 122 -0.16 3.18 -14.17
N TRP A 123 0.46 2.59 -13.15
CA TRP A 123 1.82 2.04 -13.19
C TRP A 123 1.92 0.68 -12.48
N PRO A 124 1.27 -0.37 -13.00
CA PRO A 124 1.15 -1.66 -12.32
C PRO A 124 2.49 -2.32 -12.00
N ASP A 125 3.47 -2.24 -12.89
CA ASP A 125 4.77 -2.89 -12.69
C ASP A 125 5.72 -2.08 -11.80
N ARG A 126 5.39 -0.81 -11.52
CA ARG A 126 6.29 0.13 -10.83
C ARG A 126 5.80 0.52 -9.45
N VAL A 127 4.50 0.56 -9.20
CA VAL A 127 3.94 0.97 -7.91
C VAL A 127 3.51 -0.26 -7.15
N HIS A 128 4.07 -0.44 -5.97
CA HIS A 128 3.85 -1.59 -5.10
C HIS A 128 3.47 -1.10 -3.71
N ILE A 129 2.66 -1.88 -3.00
CA ILE A 129 2.16 -1.52 -1.68
C ILE A 129 2.36 -2.73 -0.76
N LEU A 130 3.00 -2.55 0.38
CA LEU A 130 3.17 -3.55 1.42
C LEU A 130 2.00 -3.52 2.40
N LEU A 131 1.60 -4.69 2.90
CA LEU A 131 0.61 -4.81 3.96
C LEU A 131 1.17 -4.28 5.28
N GLY A 132 0.54 -3.24 5.83
CA GLY A 132 0.85 -2.66 7.13
C GLY A 132 0.03 -3.22 8.28
N ASN A 133 0.43 -2.94 9.51
CA ASN A 133 -0.30 -3.38 10.70
C ASN A 133 -1.62 -2.62 10.86
N HIS A 134 -1.65 -1.36 10.43
CA HIS A 134 -2.88 -0.57 10.36
C HIS A 134 -3.87 -1.12 9.32
N ASP A 135 -3.39 -1.67 8.21
CA ASP A 135 -4.24 -2.32 7.19
C ASP A 135 -4.84 -3.62 7.75
N VAL A 136 -4.04 -4.41 8.47
CA VAL A 136 -4.49 -5.63 9.17
C VAL A 136 -5.53 -5.31 10.26
N ALA A 137 -5.33 -4.23 11.03
CA ALA A 137 -6.31 -3.75 11.99
C ALA A 137 -7.67 -3.45 11.33
N GLN A 138 -7.64 -2.75 10.19
CA GLN A 138 -8.84 -2.43 9.43
C GLN A 138 -9.53 -3.68 8.88
N LEU A 139 -8.77 -4.65 8.35
CA LEU A 139 -9.29 -5.93 7.86
C LEU A 139 -10.01 -6.74 8.92
N THR A 140 -9.47 -6.74 10.14
CA THR A 140 -9.95 -7.60 11.23
C THR A 140 -10.93 -6.90 12.17
N GLY A 141 -11.11 -5.58 12.04
CA GLY A 141 -11.85 -4.76 13.00
C GLY A 141 -11.15 -4.64 14.35
N ASN A 142 -9.88 -5.01 14.45
CA ASN A 142 -9.08 -4.89 15.68
C ASN A 142 -8.68 -3.43 15.89
N GLU A 143 -9.52 -2.71 16.65
CA GLU A 143 -9.38 -1.27 16.86
C GLU A 143 -8.00 -0.87 17.40
N ILE A 144 -7.40 0.14 16.77
CA ILE A 144 -6.22 0.85 17.27
C ILE A 144 -6.69 2.15 17.91
N THR A 145 -6.37 2.33 19.20
CA THR A 145 -6.70 3.58 19.91
C THR A 145 -5.55 4.57 19.77
N LYS A 146 -5.79 5.71 19.11
CA LYS A 146 -4.88 6.88 19.11
C LYS A 146 -5.65 8.09 19.65
N ASN A 147 -5.09 8.79 20.64
CA ASN A 147 -5.72 9.97 21.27
C ASN A 147 -7.19 9.76 21.70
N ALA A 148 -7.48 8.62 22.32
CA ALA A 148 -8.82 8.19 22.74
C ALA A 148 -9.86 7.98 21.60
N ALA A 149 -9.43 8.07 20.33
CA ALA A 149 -10.25 7.74 19.17
C ALA A 149 -9.85 6.39 18.58
N GLY A 150 -10.84 5.63 18.12
CA GLY A 150 -10.63 4.38 17.38
C GLY A 150 -10.33 4.67 15.92
N CYS A 151 -9.13 4.31 15.47
CA CYS A 151 -8.67 4.56 14.11
C CYS A 151 -9.52 3.86 13.04
N CYS A 152 -9.93 2.61 13.26
CA CYS A 152 -10.69 1.83 12.30
C CYS A 152 -12.10 2.42 12.11
N ARG A 153 -12.76 2.78 13.22
CA ARG A 153 -14.04 3.49 13.18
C ARG A 153 -13.92 4.86 12.51
N ALA A 154 -12.85 5.60 12.79
CA ALA A 154 -12.63 6.91 12.18
C ALA A 154 -12.44 6.80 10.65
N PHE A 155 -11.72 5.78 10.18
CA PHE A 155 -11.52 5.52 8.76
C PHE A 155 -12.82 5.14 8.04
N GLU A 156 -13.62 4.26 8.63
CA GLU A 156 -14.94 3.89 8.09
C GLU A 156 -15.88 5.12 8.04
N ALA A 157 -15.91 5.91 9.10
CA ALA A 157 -16.64 7.18 9.12
C ALA A 157 -16.12 8.15 8.04
N GLY A 158 -14.81 8.15 7.79
CA GLY A 158 -14.16 8.86 6.70
C GLY A 158 -14.65 8.45 5.31
N ALA A 159 -14.78 7.15 5.04
CA ALA A 159 -15.34 6.64 3.79
C ALA A 159 -16.79 7.10 3.61
N ASN A 160 -17.61 6.99 4.65
CA ASN A 160 -19.01 7.45 4.64
C ASN A 160 -19.11 8.96 4.43
N PHE A 161 -18.24 9.74 5.06
CA PHE A 161 -18.19 11.19 4.89
C PHE A 161 -17.77 11.59 3.46
N CYS A 162 -16.72 10.97 2.92
CA CYS A 162 -16.16 11.33 1.62
C CYS A 162 -17.05 10.90 0.44
N PHE A 163 -17.80 9.80 0.57
CA PHE A 163 -18.55 9.20 -0.56
C PHE A 163 -20.06 9.08 -0.31
N GLY A 164 -20.57 9.58 0.82
CA GLY A 164 -21.99 9.63 1.13
C GLY A 164 -22.64 8.24 1.11
N GLN A 165 -23.70 8.08 0.32
CA GLN A 165 -24.44 6.82 0.21
C GLN A 165 -23.60 5.65 -0.33
N ASP A 166 -22.55 5.94 -1.09
CA ASP A 166 -21.66 4.91 -1.64
C ASP A 166 -20.50 4.56 -0.69
N GLY A 167 -20.38 5.27 0.44
CA GLY A 167 -19.31 5.07 1.44
C GLY A 167 -19.11 3.62 1.90
N PRO A 168 -20.18 2.87 2.24
CA PRO A 168 -20.05 1.47 2.63
C PRO A 168 -19.47 0.59 1.51
N GLU A 169 -19.86 0.83 0.26
CA GLU A 169 -19.33 0.07 -0.88
C GLU A 169 -17.84 0.38 -1.10
N VAL A 170 -17.47 1.66 -1.05
CA VAL A 170 -16.08 2.09 -1.18
C VAL A 170 -15.21 1.52 -0.06
N TYR A 171 -15.70 1.52 1.18
CA TYR A 171 -15.02 0.94 2.32
C TYR A 171 -14.79 -0.57 2.13
N GLN A 172 -15.81 -1.33 1.72
CA GLN A 172 -15.65 -2.76 1.43
C GLN A 172 -14.66 -3.02 0.28
N ALA A 173 -14.65 -2.18 -0.74
CA ALA A 173 -13.66 -2.29 -1.81
C ALA A 173 -12.24 -1.98 -1.33
N ALA A 174 -12.06 -1.02 -0.42
CA ALA A 174 -10.79 -0.75 0.24
C ALA A 174 -10.32 -1.95 1.10
N LEU A 175 -11.22 -2.66 1.79
CA LEU A 175 -10.87 -3.91 2.47
C LEU A 175 -10.41 -4.99 1.50
N LYS A 176 -11.04 -5.12 0.32
CA LYS A 176 -10.54 -6.02 -0.75
C LYS A 176 -9.13 -5.63 -1.19
N PHE A 177 -8.86 -4.32 -1.32
CA PHE A 177 -7.53 -3.80 -1.64
C PHE A 177 -6.49 -4.19 -0.58
N PHE A 178 -6.79 -4.02 0.72
CA PHE A 178 -5.88 -4.44 1.79
C PHE A 178 -5.61 -5.95 1.78
N ARG A 179 -6.62 -6.80 1.54
CA ARG A 179 -6.43 -8.26 1.46
C ARG A 179 -5.48 -8.68 0.34
N ALA A 180 -5.36 -7.88 -0.72
CA ALA A 180 -4.48 -8.17 -1.86
C ALA A 180 -3.02 -7.78 -1.61
N LEU A 181 -2.72 -7.02 -0.55
CA LEU A 181 -1.37 -6.55 -0.26
C LEU A 181 -0.45 -7.72 0.16
N PRO A 182 0.77 -7.84 -0.41
CA PRO A 182 1.78 -8.80 0.03
C PRO A 182 2.42 -8.38 1.37
N LEU A 183 3.03 -9.35 2.05
CA LEU A 183 3.80 -9.14 3.28
C LEU A 183 5.23 -8.67 3.01
N ALA A 184 5.79 -9.04 1.86
CA ALA A 184 7.18 -8.70 1.52
C ALA A 184 7.39 -8.40 0.03
N MET A 185 8.39 -7.59 -0.25
CA MET A 185 8.95 -7.35 -1.59
C MET A 185 10.42 -7.74 -1.60
N ARG A 186 10.86 -8.45 -2.63
CA ARG A 186 12.25 -8.92 -2.79
C ARG A 186 12.92 -8.30 -4.00
N PHE A 187 14.19 -7.97 -3.84
CA PHE A 187 15.07 -7.49 -4.91
C PHE A 187 16.28 -8.42 -5.08
N ASP A 188 16.86 -8.46 -6.29
CA ASP A 188 17.93 -9.40 -6.65
C ASP A 188 19.23 -9.20 -5.87
N ASN A 189 19.47 -7.99 -5.33
CA ASN A 189 20.63 -7.70 -4.49
C ASN A 189 20.45 -8.15 -3.02
N GLY A 190 19.40 -8.93 -2.72
CA GLY A 190 19.14 -9.48 -1.39
C GLY A 190 18.37 -8.54 -0.46
N VAL A 191 17.94 -7.36 -0.92
CA VAL A 191 17.06 -6.50 -0.11
C VAL A 191 15.68 -7.13 0.00
N LEU A 192 15.17 -7.25 1.25
CA LEU A 192 13.81 -7.66 1.54
C LEU A 192 13.08 -6.52 2.27
N ALA A 193 12.05 -5.97 1.63
CA ALA A 193 11.21 -4.96 2.25
C ALA A 193 9.97 -5.61 2.86
N CYS A 194 9.74 -5.37 4.14
CA CYS A 194 8.58 -5.84 4.89
C CYS A 194 8.04 -4.67 5.72
N HIS A 195 6.76 -4.65 6.08
CA HIS A 195 6.30 -3.61 7.00
C HIS A 195 6.91 -3.78 8.39
N SER A 196 6.93 -5.01 8.89
CA SER A 196 7.68 -5.39 10.07
C SER A 196 8.27 -6.80 9.89
N LEU A 197 8.90 -7.30 10.95
CA LEU A 197 9.32 -8.68 11.10
C LEU A 197 8.73 -9.23 12.41
N PRO A 198 8.62 -10.56 12.58
CA PRO A 198 8.16 -11.14 13.84
C PRO A 198 8.99 -10.68 15.04
N SER A 199 8.37 -10.49 16.21
CA SER A 199 9.12 -10.34 17.46
C SER A 199 9.88 -11.64 17.80
N PRO A 200 11.05 -11.59 18.46
CA PRO A 200 11.84 -12.79 18.75
C PRO A 200 11.04 -13.92 19.42
N HIS A 201 10.27 -13.59 20.46
CA HIS A 201 9.45 -14.54 21.22
C HIS A 201 8.21 -15.06 20.45
N ARG A 202 7.96 -14.54 19.24
CA ARG A 202 6.85 -14.91 18.36
C ARG A 202 7.30 -15.51 17.04
N ALA A 203 8.61 -15.57 16.76
CA ALA A 203 9.16 -16.03 15.49
C ALA A 203 8.62 -17.40 15.05
N LYS A 204 8.57 -18.36 15.98
CA LYS A 204 8.03 -19.71 15.72
C LYS A 204 6.53 -19.69 15.35
N LEU A 205 5.75 -18.80 15.95
CA LEU A 205 4.32 -18.68 15.66
C LEU A 205 4.08 -17.96 14.33
N ALA A 206 4.90 -16.94 14.06
CA ALA A 206 4.83 -16.21 12.82
C ALA A 206 5.15 -17.10 11.62
N GLY A 207 6.24 -17.89 11.72
CA GLY A 207 6.68 -18.80 10.68
C GLY A 207 7.10 -18.09 9.39
N VAL A 208 8.10 -18.60 8.67
CA VAL A 208 8.44 -18.04 7.34
C VAL A 208 7.52 -18.58 6.24
N GLU A 209 6.83 -19.68 6.49
CA GLU A 209 5.98 -20.36 5.51
C GLU A 209 4.81 -19.50 5.04
N ILE A 210 4.34 -18.55 5.86
CA ILE A 210 3.31 -17.58 5.47
C ILE A 210 3.72 -16.75 4.26
N LEU A 211 5.02 -16.52 4.04
CA LEU A 211 5.52 -15.82 2.87
C LEU A 211 5.31 -16.63 1.58
N SER A 212 5.32 -17.96 1.66
CA SER A 212 5.26 -18.85 0.50
C SER A 212 3.86 -19.27 0.05
N ARG A 213 2.82 -18.87 0.79
CA ARG A 213 1.42 -19.22 0.50
C ARG A 213 0.50 -18.00 0.54
N PRO A 214 -0.70 -18.08 -0.06
CA PRO A 214 -1.74 -17.08 0.18
C PRO A 214 -2.14 -17.04 1.67
N SER A 215 -2.44 -15.83 2.16
CA SER A 215 -3.06 -15.63 3.47
C SER A 215 -4.51 -16.11 3.48
N THR A 216 -4.93 -16.61 4.63
CA THR A 216 -6.31 -16.93 5.01
C THR A 216 -6.81 -15.89 6.00
N GLU A 217 -8.12 -15.83 6.23
CA GLU A 217 -8.68 -14.87 7.22
C GLU A 217 -8.07 -15.07 8.62
N ALA A 218 -7.79 -16.31 9.03
CA ALA A 218 -7.19 -16.61 10.33
C ALA A 218 -5.78 -16.02 10.50
N ASP A 219 -5.03 -15.84 9.42
CA ASP A 219 -3.64 -15.34 9.47
C ASP A 219 -3.57 -13.87 9.89
N TYR A 220 -4.63 -13.09 9.64
CA TYR A 220 -4.68 -11.66 9.95
C TYR A 220 -5.05 -11.36 11.41
N HIS A 221 -5.64 -12.32 12.12
CA HIS A 221 -6.01 -12.13 13.52
C HIS A 221 -4.80 -12.31 14.44
N ARG A 222 -4.88 -11.79 15.67
CA ARG A 222 -3.84 -11.96 16.70
C ARG A 222 -3.48 -13.44 16.85
N ASN A 223 -2.18 -13.73 16.95
CA ASN A 223 -1.59 -15.07 16.90
C ASN A 223 -1.55 -15.72 15.49
N GLY A 224 -2.10 -15.06 14.47
CA GLY A 224 -1.99 -15.48 13.09
C GLY A 224 -0.64 -15.08 12.48
N PRO A 225 -0.08 -15.88 11.57
CA PRO A 225 1.19 -15.60 10.92
C PRO A 225 1.32 -14.19 10.33
N ALA A 226 0.37 -13.75 9.48
CA ALA A 226 0.43 -12.43 8.84
C ALA A 226 0.32 -11.28 9.85
N TYR A 227 -0.43 -11.48 10.95
CA TYR A 227 -0.46 -10.55 12.06
C TYR A 227 0.94 -10.39 12.69
N GLU A 228 1.63 -11.49 13.01
CA GLU A 228 2.95 -11.40 13.65
C GLU A 228 4.01 -10.74 12.73
N TRP A 229 3.90 -10.92 11.42
CA TRP A 229 4.75 -10.26 10.42
C TRP A 229 4.50 -8.77 10.25
N THR A 230 3.34 -8.27 10.65
CA THR A 230 3.03 -6.82 10.57
C THR A 230 3.18 -6.11 11.91
N TRP A 231 3.01 -6.81 13.04
CA TRP A 231 3.00 -6.21 14.38
C TRP A 231 4.27 -6.41 15.20
N GLY A 232 5.20 -7.25 14.75
CA GLY A 232 6.37 -7.61 15.53
C GLY A 232 7.30 -6.43 15.79
N ARG A 233 8.03 -6.48 16.90
CA ARG A 233 8.97 -5.46 17.37
C ARG A 233 10.16 -6.10 18.06
N ASP A 234 11.14 -5.26 18.37
CA ASP A 234 12.30 -5.61 19.20
C ASP A 234 13.13 -6.76 18.62
N GLN A 235 13.28 -6.76 17.28
CA GLN A 235 14.19 -7.68 16.61
C GLN A 235 15.62 -7.50 17.11
N THR A 236 16.26 -8.63 17.42
CA THR A 236 17.67 -8.68 17.85
C THR A 236 18.57 -8.96 16.64
N PRO A 237 19.86 -8.58 16.69
CA PRO A 237 20.83 -8.91 15.63
C PRO A 237 20.83 -10.40 15.27
N GLU A 238 20.82 -11.28 16.27
CA GLU A 238 20.85 -12.73 16.08
C GLU A 238 19.60 -13.22 15.34
N GLN A 239 18.42 -12.68 15.66
CA GLN A 239 17.19 -13.04 14.98
C GLN A 239 17.18 -12.53 13.53
N LEU A 240 17.73 -11.33 13.29
CA LEU A 240 17.85 -10.79 11.94
C LEU A 240 18.80 -11.65 11.11
N ASP A 241 19.91 -12.11 11.68
CA ASP A 241 20.84 -13.02 11.02
C ASP A 241 20.19 -14.36 10.66
N GLU A 242 19.43 -14.95 11.59
CA GLU A 242 18.67 -16.19 11.37
C GLU A 242 17.63 -16.01 10.26
N LEU A 243 16.79 -14.97 10.34
CA LEU A 243 15.79 -14.68 9.32
C LEU A 243 16.43 -14.39 7.96
N ALA A 244 17.54 -13.67 7.93
CA ALA A 244 18.26 -13.38 6.70
C ALA A 244 18.81 -14.64 6.05
N ALA A 245 19.39 -15.56 6.83
CA ALA A 245 19.86 -16.85 6.35
C ALA A 245 18.71 -17.71 5.81
N GLU A 246 17.60 -17.79 6.54
CA GLU A 246 16.42 -18.59 6.15
C GLU A 246 15.73 -18.03 4.90
N LEU A 247 15.66 -16.71 4.78
CA LEU A 247 14.99 -16.02 3.67
C LEU A 247 15.91 -15.73 2.49
N GLY A 248 17.22 -15.99 2.59
CA GLY A 248 18.21 -15.54 1.60
C GLY A 248 18.14 -14.02 1.39
N ALA A 249 18.05 -13.25 2.48
CA ALA A 249 18.07 -11.80 2.47
C ALA A 249 19.43 -11.30 2.96
N GLU A 250 19.89 -10.17 2.42
CA GLU A 250 21.12 -9.48 2.82
C GLU A 250 20.81 -8.27 3.71
N PHE A 251 19.67 -7.60 3.47
CA PHE A 251 19.29 -6.40 4.21
C PHE A 251 17.77 -6.23 4.26
N PHE A 252 17.24 -5.78 5.40
CA PHE A 252 15.82 -5.51 5.59
C PHE A 252 15.51 -4.02 5.58
N VAL A 253 14.43 -3.64 4.87
CA VAL A 253 13.86 -2.29 4.92
C VAL A 253 12.46 -2.38 5.52
N LEU A 254 12.27 -1.73 6.66
CA LEU A 254 11.10 -1.85 7.53
C LEU A 254 10.35 -0.53 7.70
N GLY A 255 9.10 -0.61 8.16
CA GLY A 255 8.30 0.52 8.66
C GLY A 255 7.97 0.35 10.15
N HIS A 256 6.69 0.55 10.50
CA HIS A 256 6.01 0.17 11.75
C HIS A 256 6.43 0.88 13.05
N ARG A 257 7.67 1.35 13.14
CA ARG A 257 8.22 1.95 14.35
C ARG A 257 7.90 3.44 14.39
N HIS A 258 7.69 3.99 15.59
CA HIS A 258 7.64 5.44 15.72
C HIS A 258 9.07 5.99 15.76
N ILE A 259 9.47 6.76 14.74
CA ILE A 259 10.85 7.26 14.60
C ILE A 259 10.82 8.77 14.34
N GLU A 260 11.07 9.56 15.39
CA GLU A 260 11.13 11.03 15.29
C GLU A 260 12.18 11.48 14.26
N ALA A 261 13.31 10.79 14.19
CA ALA A 261 14.38 11.09 13.24
C ALA A 261 14.08 10.66 11.79
N GLY A 262 12.93 10.02 11.50
CA GLY A 262 12.52 9.54 10.17
C GLY A 262 13.18 8.26 9.69
N SER A 263 14.32 7.85 10.27
CA SER A 263 14.96 6.56 10.01
C SER A 263 15.69 6.05 11.24
N LEU A 264 15.67 4.75 11.47
CA LEU A 264 16.37 4.08 12.55
C LEU A 264 17.16 2.89 11.99
N ALA A 265 18.47 2.94 12.14
CA ALA A 265 19.31 1.78 11.91
C ALA A 265 19.02 0.73 12.99
N ILE A 266 18.74 -0.50 12.57
CA ILE A 266 18.67 -1.66 13.45
C ILE A 266 19.95 -2.46 13.15
N PRO A 267 20.78 -2.77 14.16
CA PRO A 267 22.14 -3.22 13.93
C PRO A 267 22.29 -4.33 12.89
N ASP A 268 23.43 -4.27 12.21
CA ASP A 268 23.94 -5.21 11.21
C ASP A 268 23.23 -5.21 9.85
N ARG A 269 21.92 -5.41 9.80
CA ARG A 269 21.25 -5.68 8.51
C ARG A 269 19.83 -5.14 8.34
N ALA A 270 19.42 -4.13 9.10
CA ALA A 270 18.08 -3.57 8.92
C ALA A 270 18.02 -2.05 9.10
N VAL A 271 17.04 -1.43 8.44
CA VAL A 271 16.64 -0.04 8.68
C VAL A 271 15.13 0.05 8.76
N ALA A 272 14.62 0.80 9.71
CA ALA A 272 13.22 1.20 9.75
C ALA A 272 13.08 2.66 9.26
N ILE A 273 12.05 2.93 8.46
CA ILE A 273 11.80 4.22 7.81
C ILE A 273 10.40 4.71 8.19
N ASN A 274 10.28 6.01 8.48
CA ASN A 274 9.01 6.71 8.62
C ASN A 274 8.91 7.83 7.59
N SER A 275 7.75 7.98 6.98
CA SER A 275 7.48 9.01 5.97
C SER A 275 6.33 9.95 6.38
N ASP A 276 5.86 9.87 7.63
CA ASP A 276 4.65 10.53 8.14
C ASP A 276 4.90 11.83 8.94
N GLY A 277 6.15 12.26 9.06
CA GLY A 277 6.53 13.44 9.85
C GLY A 277 7.39 14.49 9.12
N PRO A 278 7.73 15.61 9.79
CA PRO A 278 8.62 16.65 9.24
C PRO A 278 10.02 16.13 8.90
N ALA A 279 10.48 15.16 9.68
CA ALA A 279 11.72 14.44 9.50
C ALA A 279 11.56 13.22 8.58
N GLY A 280 10.41 13.03 7.93
CA GLY A 280 10.14 11.84 7.13
C GLY A 280 11.22 11.57 6.07
N CYS A 281 11.53 10.30 5.88
CA CYS A 281 12.54 9.81 4.96
C CYS A 281 11.94 8.84 3.93
N VAL A 282 12.69 8.59 2.86
CA VAL A 282 12.56 7.42 1.98
C VAL A 282 13.89 6.67 1.95
N PHE A 283 13.83 5.40 1.57
CA PHE A 283 15.00 4.58 1.29
C PHE A 283 15.13 4.38 -0.23
N GLU A 284 16.24 4.83 -0.80
CA GLU A 284 16.45 4.86 -2.25
C GLU A 284 17.77 4.19 -2.63
N PHE A 285 17.70 3.26 -3.59
CA PHE A 285 18.84 2.46 -4.05
C PHE A 285 18.62 1.89 -5.47
N SER A 286 19.68 1.38 -6.08
CA SER A 286 19.68 0.58 -7.31
C SER A 286 20.12 -0.85 -6.98
N PRO A 287 19.24 -1.85 -7.05
CA PRO A 287 19.64 -3.26 -6.95
C PRO A 287 20.69 -3.70 -7.99
N ARG A 288 20.84 -2.95 -9.10
CA ARG A 288 21.83 -3.25 -10.14
C ARG A 288 23.22 -2.73 -9.80
N ASP A 289 23.29 -1.53 -9.23
CA ASP A 289 24.53 -0.75 -9.14
C ASP A 289 25.07 -0.63 -7.72
N ASP A 290 24.20 -0.77 -6.72
CA ASP A 290 24.60 -0.62 -5.32
C ASP A 290 25.11 -1.94 -4.73
N ALA A 291 26.29 -1.87 -4.13
CA ALA A 291 26.90 -2.95 -3.36
C ALA A 291 26.06 -3.31 -2.11
N ALA A 292 26.46 -4.38 -1.43
CA ALA A 292 25.82 -4.84 -0.20
C ALA A 292 25.64 -3.70 0.82
N MET A 293 24.42 -3.59 1.35
CA MET A 293 24.03 -2.57 2.31
C MET A 293 24.46 -2.95 3.70
N ASN A 294 25.00 -2.01 4.45
CA ASN A 294 25.40 -2.19 5.85
C ASN A 294 25.31 -0.84 6.58
N MET A 295 25.58 -0.87 7.89
CA MET A 295 25.47 0.34 8.73
C MET A 295 26.38 1.49 8.29
N THR A 296 27.53 1.21 7.66
CA THR A 296 28.46 2.22 7.14
C THR A 296 27.94 2.88 5.87
N THR A 297 27.32 2.10 4.96
CA THR A 297 26.79 2.62 3.69
C THR A 297 25.37 3.16 3.82
N LEU A 298 24.64 2.81 4.88
CA LEU A 298 23.25 3.17 5.12
C LEU A 298 22.91 4.66 4.89
N PRO A 299 23.71 5.64 5.36
CA PRO A 299 23.41 7.06 5.14
C PRO A 299 23.30 7.47 3.67
N LYS A 300 23.91 6.72 2.73
CA LYS A 300 23.80 6.99 1.29
C LYS A 300 22.36 6.81 0.79
N PHE A 301 21.64 5.84 1.33
CA PHE A 301 20.36 5.37 0.81
C PHE A 301 19.16 6.08 1.47
N VAL A 302 19.33 6.62 2.67
CA VAL A 302 18.27 7.36 3.36
C VAL A 302 18.19 8.80 2.84
N LYS A 303 17.06 9.20 2.24
CA LYS A 303 16.81 10.55 1.76
C LYS A 303 15.72 11.23 2.57
N ARG A 304 15.97 12.48 2.99
CA ARG A 304 14.94 13.31 3.65
C ARG A 304 13.90 13.74 2.64
N ILE A 305 12.62 13.58 2.96
CA ILE A 305 11.51 14.01 2.09
C ILE A 305 11.49 15.53 1.93
N SER A 306 12.00 16.28 2.92
CA SER A 306 12.12 17.74 2.84
C SER A 306 13.14 18.22 1.80
N SER A 307 14.07 17.37 1.36
CA SER A 307 15.09 17.67 0.35
C SER A 307 14.81 17.04 -1.02
N LEU A 308 13.67 16.37 -1.20
CA LEU A 308 13.22 15.82 -2.49
C LEU A 308 12.55 16.89 -3.36
#